data_AF-A0A9J6NZ12-F1
#
_entry.id   AF-A0A9J6NZ12-F1
#
_cell.length_a   1.000
_cell.length_b   1.000
_cell.length_c   1.000
_cell.angle_alpha   90.00
_cell.angle_beta   90.00
_cell.angle_gamma   90.00
#
_symmetry.space_group_name_H-M   'P 1'
#
loop_
_entity.id
_entity.type
_entity.pdbx_description
1 polymer ?
#
loop_
_entity_poly.entity_id
_entity_poly.type
_entity_poly.pdbx_seq_one_letter_code
_entity_poly.pdbx_strand_id
1 'polypeptide(L)'
;MLEQIINSTGLSINLPLEGYTAKITAPHFNIDVLSPAEIKLIEICCNTFKLKIKTDEFKIVTLIKSLIIEVFNPDGVMIIKIAAP
;
A
#
# COMPACT_ATOMS: atom_id res chain seq x y z
N MET A 1 10.29 -2.63 -14.14
CA MET A 1 10.54 -1.17 -14.03
C MET A 1 9.43 -0.60 -13.16
N LEU A 2 9.75 -0.11 -11.96
CA LEU A 2 8.78 0.53 -11.06
C LEU A 2 8.64 2.00 -11.51
N GLU A 3 7.50 2.36 -12.11
CA GLU A 3 7.21 3.75 -12.47
C GLU A 3 6.44 4.43 -11.33
N GLN A 4 7.04 5.45 -10.72
CA GLN A 4 6.35 6.37 -9.82
C GLN A 4 5.85 7.57 -10.62
N ILE A 5 4.54 7.67 -10.83
CA ILE A 5 3.90 8.86 -11.39
C ILE A 5 3.35 9.68 -10.22
N ILE A 6 4.01 10.78 -9.88
CA ILE A 6 3.58 11.70 -8.80
C ILE A 6 2.77 12.84 -9.46
N ASN A 7 1.46 12.64 -9.63
CA ASN A 7 0.52 13.71 -9.97
C ASN A 7 -0.38 13.95 -8.75
N SER A 8 -0.20 15.12 -8.10
CA SER A 8 -0.99 15.71 -7.00
C SER A 8 -1.58 14.75 -5.94
N THR A 9 -0.86 14.67 -4.80
CA THR A 9 -1.23 14.20 -3.45
C THR A 9 -1.60 12.72 -3.24
N GLY A 10 -1.04 11.81 -4.03
CA GLY A 10 -1.20 10.37 -3.76
C GLY A 10 0.03 9.53 -4.08
N LEU A 11 0.20 8.45 -3.32
CA LEU A 11 1.16 7.38 -3.56
C LEU A 11 0.41 6.18 -4.12
N SER A 12 0.92 5.60 -5.21
CA SER A 12 0.40 4.35 -5.78
C SER A 12 1.51 3.31 -5.79
N ILE A 13 1.24 2.15 -5.20
CA ILE A 13 2.10 0.98 -5.21
C ILE A 13 1.34 -0.11 -5.97
N ASN A 14 1.93 -0.55 -7.08
CA ASN A 14 1.43 -1.69 -7.82
C ASN A 14 2.37 -2.86 -7.53
N LEU A 15 1.80 -4.00 -7.13
CA LEU A 15 2.49 -5.28 -7.05
C LEU A 15 2.11 -6.04 -8.33
N PRO A 16 2.96 -6.00 -9.38
CA PRO A 16 2.56 -6.48 -10.71
C PRO A 16 2.78 -7.98 -10.92
N LEU A 17 3.66 -8.60 -10.13
CA LEU A 17 4.12 -9.98 -10.35
C LEU A 17 3.80 -10.85 -9.15
N GLU A 18 3.44 -12.09 -9.43
CA GLU A 18 3.17 -13.12 -8.42
C GLU A 18 4.37 -13.29 -7.47
N GLY A 19 4.08 -13.64 -6.21
CA GLY A 19 5.09 -13.83 -5.16
C GLY A 19 5.50 -12.56 -4.40
N TYR A 20 5.17 -11.36 -4.91
CA TYR A 20 5.32 -10.14 -4.11
C TYR A 20 4.22 -10.05 -3.05
N THR A 21 4.59 -9.56 -1.87
CA THR A 21 3.63 -9.32 -0.78
C THR A 21 3.80 -7.92 -0.23
N ALA A 22 2.70 -7.34 0.27
CA ALA A 22 2.74 -6.10 1.02
C ALA A 22 2.06 -6.29 2.38
N LYS A 23 2.78 -5.93 3.44
CA LYS A 23 2.24 -5.84 4.78
C LYS A 23 1.85 -4.41 5.06
N ILE A 24 0.58 -4.20 5.39
CA ILE A 24 0.03 -2.87 5.66
C ILE A 24 -0.43 -2.83 7.11
N THR A 25 0.26 -2.00 7.88
CA THR A 25 -0.03 -1.78 9.29
C THR A 25 -0.58 -0.38 9.49
N ALA A 26 -1.75 -0.27 10.11
CA ALA A 26 -2.39 1.00 10.46
C ALA A 26 -3.04 0.89 11.86
N PRO A 27 -3.49 2.00 12.46
CA PRO A 27 -4.27 1.92 13.69
C PRO A 27 -5.47 0.98 13.51
N HIS A 28 -5.56 -0.01 14.39
CA HIS A 28 -6.66 -1.00 14.47
C HIS A 28 -6.68 -2.11 13.40
N PHE A 29 -5.76 -2.13 12.44
CA PHE A 29 -5.66 -3.28 11.54
C PHE A 29 -4.25 -3.52 11.02
N ASN A 30 -3.98 -4.78 10.75
CA ASN A 30 -2.78 -5.25 10.08
C ASN A 30 -3.22 -6.30 9.07
N ILE A 31 -2.85 -6.09 7.81
CA ILE A 31 -3.25 -6.96 6.72
C ILE A 31 -2.05 -7.28 5.83
N ASP A 32 -1.98 -8.52 5.41
CA ASP A 32 -1.06 -8.98 4.39
C ASP A 32 -1.81 -9.03 3.06
N VAL A 33 -1.19 -8.46 2.03
CA VAL A 33 -1.74 -8.35 0.68
C VAL A 33 -0.84 -9.15 -0.25
N LEU A 34 -1.44 -10.12 -0.92
CA LEU A 34 -0.76 -10.91 -1.94
C LEU A 34 -0.93 -10.25 -3.31
N SER A 35 0.13 -10.30 -4.12
CA SER A 35 0.07 -9.91 -5.53
C SER A 35 -0.85 -10.85 -6.34
N PRO A 36 -1.55 -10.36 -7.38
CA PRO A 36 -1.56 -8.98 -7.87
C PRO A 36 -2.36 -8.03 -6.98
N ALA A 37 -1.77 -6.87 -6.70
CA ALA A 37 -2.42 -5.87 -5.85
C ALA A 37 -2.09 -4.44 -6.26
N GLU A 38 -3.10 -3.58 -6.10
CA GLU A 38 -2.99 -2.13 -6.25
C GLU A 38 -3.28 -1.47 -4.91
N ILE A 39 -2.29 -0.76 -4.38
CA ILE A 39 -2.39 -0.02 -3.11
C ILE A 39 -2.23 1.46 -3.41
N LYS A 40 -3.27 2.24 -3.09
CA LYS A 40 -3.31 3.69 -3.28
C LYS A 40 -3.52 4.39 -1.96
N LEU A 41 -2.63 5.32 -1.65
CA LEU A 41 -2.74 6.23 -0.53
C LEU A 41 -2.98 7.63 -1.08
N ILE A 42 -4.07 8.27 -0.69
CA ILE A 42 -4.44 9.61 -1.15
C ILE A 42 -4.58 10.50 0.08
N GLU A 43 -3.80 11.57 0.16
CA GLU A 43 -3.97 12.55 1.23
C GLU A 43 -5.28 13.31 1.05
N ILE A 44 -6.06 13.42 2.13
CA ILE A 44 -7.33 14.17 2.12
C ILE A 44 -7.15 15.52 2.82
N CYS A 45 -6.72 15.51 4.08
CA CYS A 45 -6.59 16.70 4.92
C CYS A 45 -5.86 16.35 6.22
N CYS A 46 -4.96 17.22 6.71
CA CYS A 46 -4.36 17.17 8.06
C CYS A 46 -3.95 15.75 8.52
N ASN A 47 -3.01 15.11 7.83
CA ASN A 47 -2.52 13.74 8.11
C ASN A 47 -3.63 12.67 8.10
N THR A 48 -4.74 12.91 7.40
CA THR A 48 -5.74 11.87 7.13
C THR A 48 -5.60 11.42 5.70
N PHE A 49 -5.37 10.13 5.53
CA PHE A 49 -5.19 9.49 4.24
C PHE A 49 -6.34 8.54 3.94
N LYS A 50 -6.76 8.53 2.68
CA LYS A 50 -7.60 7.49 2.11
C LYS A 50 -6.71 6.37 1.60
N LEU A 51 -6.79 5.23 2.27
CA LEU A 51 -6.18 4.00 1.80
C LEU A 51 -7.19 3.23 0.94
N LYS A 52 -6.77 2.87 -0.27
CA LYS A 52 -7.48 1.96 -1.15
C LYS A 52 -6.57 0.78 -1.46
N ILE A 53 -7.04 -0.43 -1.20
CA ILE A 53 -6.35 -1.66 -1.57
C ILE A 53 -7.30 -2.44 -2.45
N LYS A 54 -6.80 -2.91 -3.58
CA LYS A 54 -7.54 -3.72 -4.51
C LYS A 54 -6.69 -4.93 -4.88
N THR A 55 -7.22 -6.11 -4.62
CA THR A 55 -6.75 -7.39 -5.15
C THR A 55 -7.85 -7.96 -6.06
N ASP A 56 -7.62 -9.14 -6.62
CA ASP A 56 -8.66 -9.86 -7.36
C ASP A 56 -9.77 -10.40 -6.43
N GLU A 57 -9.43 -10.67 -5.17
CA GLU A 57 -10.37 -11.24 -4.19
C GLU A 57 -11.20 -10.19 -3.46
N PHE A 58 -10.60 -9.03 -3.16
CA PHE A 58 -11.26 -8.03 -2.33
C PHE A 58 -10.84 -6.60 -2.66
N LYS A 59 -11.66 -5.67 -2.16
CA LYS A 59 -11.38 -4.24 -2.20
C LYS A 59 -11.62 -3.63 -0.84
N ILE A 60 -10.59 -3.01 -0.27
CA ILE A 60 -10.67 -2.24 0.97
C ILE A 60 -10.57 -0.76 0.63
N VAL A 61 -11.45 0.04 1.21
CA VAL A 61 -11.38 1.50 1.16
C VAL A 61 -11.62 2.01 2.57
N THR A 62 -10.61 2.64 3.16
CA THR A 62 -10.69 3.13 4.55
C THR A 62 -9.96 4.46 4.71
N LEU A 63 -10.27 5.15 5.81
CA LEU A 63 -9.58 6.36 6.25
C LEU A 63 -8.66 6.00 7.41
N ILE A 64 -7.43 6.47 7.33
CA ILE A 64 -6.39 6.23 8.33
C ILE A 64 -5.65 7.53 8.62
N LYS A 65 -5.12 7.61 9.83
CA LYS A 65 -4.27 8.74 10.24
C LYS A 65 -2.79 8.46 10.06
N SER A 66 -2.40 7.19 10.20
CA SER A 66 -1.03 6.75 9.99
C SER A 66 -1.01 5.38 9.35
N LEU A 67 0.08 5.05 8.68
CA LEU A 67 0.34 3.70 8.19
C LEU A 67 1.82 3.43 7.96
N ILE A 68 2.14 2.15 7.96
CA ILE A 68 3.38 1.59 7.46
C ILE A 68 3.02 0.58 6.37
N ILE A 69 3.65 0.70 5.20
CA ILE A 69 3.59 -0.27 4.12
C ILE A 69 4.99 -0.86 3.95
N GLU A 70 5.10 -2.17 4.07
CA GLU A 70 6.33 -2.93 3.83
C GLU A 70 6.09 -3.86 2.65
N VAL A 71 6.90 -3.77 1.60
CA VAL A 71 6.81 -4.62 0.41
C VAL A 71 7.98 -5.58 0.41
N PHE A 72 7.67 -6.86 0.17
CA PHE A 72 8.63 -7.94 0.11
C PHE A 72 8.64 -8.56 -1.29
N ASN A 73 9.83 -8.96 -1.74
CA ASN A 73 9.99 -9.75 -2.95
C ASN A 73 9.65 -11.24 -2.67
N PRO A 74 9.63 -12.11 -3.71
CA PRO A 74 9.33 -13.53 -3.54
C PRO A 74 10.31 -14.30 -2.63
N ASP A 75 11.54 -13.80 -2.45
CA ASP A 75 12.53 -14.39 -1.55
C ASP A 75 12.31 -13.99 -0.07
N GLY A 76 11.27 -13.19 0.22
CA GLY A 76 10.97 -12.67 1.56
C GLY A 76 11.83 -11.47 1.97
N VAL A 77 12.57 -10.87 1.05
CA VAL A 77 13.42 -9.69 1.30
C VAL A 77 12.57 -8.43 1.18
N MET A 78 12.59 -7.58 2.20
CA MET A 78 11.93 -6.28 2.17
C MET A 78 12.67 -5.34 1.20
N ILE A 79 11.94 -4.85 0.20
CA ILE A 79 12.49 -4.00 -0.86
C ILE A 79 12.05 -2.54 -0.73
N ILE A 80 10.89 -2.30 -0.13
CA ILE A 80 10.32 -0.96 0.05
C ILE A 80 9.68 -0.88 1.43
N LYS A 81 9.93 0.22 2.14
CA LYS A 81 9.22 0.58 3.36
C LYS A 81 8.78 2.02 3.29
N ILE A 82 7.49 2.27 3.51
CA ILE A 82 6.88 3.59 3.48
C ILE A 82 6.15 3.79 4.80
N ALA A 83 6.43 4.89 5.48
CA ALA A 83 5.74 5.30 6.69
C ALA A 83 5.11 6.68 6.46
N ALA A 84 3.80 6.77 6.62
CA ALA A 84 3.12 8.06 6.68
C ALA A 84 2.60 8.27 8.12
N PRO A 85 3.02 9.35 8.79
CA PRO A 85 2.66 9.65 10.18
C PRO A 85 1.21 10.09 10.33
#